data_AF-J3D992-F1
#
_entry.id   AF-J3D992-F1
#
_cell.length_a   1.000
_cell.length_b   1.000
_cell.length_c   1.000
_cell.angle_alpha   90.00
_cell.angle_beta   90.00
_cell.angle_gamma   90.00
#
_symmetry.space_group_name_H-M   'P 1'
#
loop_
_entity.id
_entity.type
_entity.pdbx_description
1 polymer ?
#
loop_
_entity_poly.entity_id
_entity_poly.type
_entity_poly.pdbx_seq_one_letter_code
_entity_poly.pdbx_strand_id
1 'polypeptide(L)'
;MKRLFVYGTLQPGHANAHILESIGGEWLAGSVRGTFYARGWGAAADFPGIVLQQNGPQVPGYLFISEQLEPHWPMLDEFEEGYDRVAVDVTTSDGNQLTAWIYQLQPQQ
;
A
#
# COMPACT_ATOMS: atom_id res chain seq x y z
N MET A 1 2.00 7.46 -15.45
CA MET A 1 1.24 7.27 -14.20
C MET A 1 1.68 6.00 -13.47
N LYS A 2 2.05 6.12 -12.20
CA LYS A 2 2.31 4.98 -11.30
C LYS A 2 1.14 4.83 -10.32
N ARG A 3 1.05 3.67 -9.69
CA ARG A 3 -0.02 3.31 -8.76
C ARG A 3 0.59 2.74 -7.50
N LEU A 4 0.10 3.19 -6.34
CA LEU A 4 0.45 2.67 -5.03
C LEU A 4 -0.84 2.23 -4.34
N PHE A 5 -0.91 0.98 -3.93
CA PHE A 5 -1.98 0.45 -3.11
C PHE A 5 -1.66 0.65 -1.63
N VAL A 6 -2.59 1.26 -0.91
CA VAL A 6 -2.47 1.53 0.53
C VAL A 6 -3.66 0.92 1.29
N TYR A 7 -3.36 0.34 2.45
CA TYR A 7 -4.28 -0.43 3.27
C TYR A 7 -4.17 -0.08 4.77
N GLY A 8 -3.43 0.98 5.09
CA GLY A 8 -3.10 1.39 6.45
C GLY A 8 -3.01 2.91 6.60
N THR A 9 -1.98 3.38 7.30
CA THR A 9 -1.87 4.79 7.75
C THR A 9 -1.76 5.82 6.63
N LEU A 10 -1.34 5.41 5.43
CA LEU A 10 -1.29 6.24 4.22
C LEU A 10 -2.66 6.42 3.51
N GLN A 11 -3.71 5.74 3.96
CA GLN A 11 -5.05 5.90 3.39
C GLN A 11 -5.61 7.31 3.63
N PRO A 12 -6.50 7.82 2.74
CA PRO A 12 -7.11 9.12 2.91
C PRO A 12 -7.86 9.20 4.25
N GLY A 13 -7.65 10.29 5.01
CA GLY A 13 -8.24 10.48 6.34
C GLY A 13 -7.52 9.81 7.51
N HIS A 14 -6.38 9.15 7.27
CA HIS A 14 -5.51 8.60 8.32
C HIS A 14 -4.30 9.49 8.61
N ALA A 15 -3.54 9.15 9.67
CA ALA A 15 -2.45 9.98 10.20
C ALA A 15 -1.40 10.39 9.15
N ASN A 16 -1.08 9.49 8.20
CA ASN A 16 -0.03 9.71 7.20
C ASN A 16 -0.60 10.03 5.80
N ALA A 17 -1.91 10.26 5.67
CA ALA A 17 -2.56 10.60 4.39
C ALA A 17 -1.91 11.82 3.72
N HIS A 18 -1.52 12.80 4.53
CA HIS A 18 -0.92 14.06 4.09
C HIS A 18 0.32 13.87 3.21
N ILE A 19 1.07 12.76 3.37
CA ILE A 19 2.24 12.44 2.55
C ILE A 19 1.82 12.25 1.08
N LEU A 20 0.82 11.40 0.84
CA LEU A 20 0.31 11.14 -0.52
C LEU A 20 -0.55 12.28 -1.05
N GLU A 21 -1.32 12.94 -0.18
CA GLU A 21 -2.09 14.13 -0.56
C GLU A 21 -1.19 15.27 -1.06
N SER A 22 0.01 15.41 -0.49
CA SER A 22 1.00 16.42 -0.92
C SER A 22 1.55 16.18 -2.33
N ILE A 23 1.60 14.91 -2.78
CA ILE A 23 2.07 14.52 -4.11
C ILE A 23 1.03 14.90 -5.17
N GLY A 24 -0.25 14.89 -4.81
CA GLY A 24 -1.37 15.13 -5.71
C GLY A 24 -1.64 13.93 -6.63
N GLY A 25 -2.90 13.51 -6.70
CA GLY A 25 -3.31 12.35 -7.47
C GLY A 25 -4.77 11.98 -7.24
N GLU A 26 -5.14 10.82 -7.76
CA GLU A 26 -6.49 10.28 -7.67
C GLU A 26 -6.52 9.03 -6.78
N TRP A 27 -7.67 8.81 -6.15
CA TRP A 27 -7.92 7.67 -5.29
C TRP A 27 -8.97 6.76 -5.93
N LEU A 28 -8.70 5.47 -5.98
CA LEU A 28 -9.63 4.45 -6.46
C LEU A 28 -9.74 3.31 -5.45
N ALA A 29 -10.96 2.99 -5.03
CA ALA A 29 -11.20 1.89 -4.09
C ALA A 29 -10.87 0.54 -4.74
N GLY A 30 -10.23 -0.35 -3.97
CA GLY A 30 -9.88 -1.68 -4.44
C GLY A 30 -9.51 -2.63 -3.31
N SER A 31 -9.05 -3.82 -3.70
CA SER A 31 -8.58 -4.84 -2.77
C SER A 31 -7.45 -5.67 -3.35
N VAL A 32 -6.60 -6.18 -2.47
CA VAL A 32 -5.56 -7.16 -2.79
C VAL A 32 -5.81 -8.45 -2.04
N ARG A 33 -5.10 -9.53 -2.36
CA ARG A 33 -5.17 -10.79 -1.61
C ARG A 33 -3.94 -10.97 -0.72
N GLY A 34 -4.18 -11.21 0.56
CA GLY A 34 -3.13 -11.35 1.55
C GLY A 34 -3.68 -11.43 2.96
N THR A 35 -2.80 -11.65 3.92
CA THR A 35 -3.15 -11.62 5.34
C THR A 35 -2.85 -10.24 5.91
N PHE A 36 -3.87 -9.55 6.40
CA PHE A 36 -3.73 -8.28 7.10
C PHE A 36 -3.41 -8.53 8.57
N TYR A 37 -2.43 -7.78 9.09
CA TYR A 37 -2.03 -7.76 10.48
C TYR A 37 -2.28 -6.35 11.03
N ALA A 38 -2.99 -6.27 12.15
CA ALA A 38 -3.23 -4.99 12.83
C ALA A 38 -1.94 -4.34 13.34
N ARG A 39 -0.89 -5.16 13.54
CA ARG A 39 0.46 -4.76 13.92
C ARG A 39 1.47 -5.61 13.15
N GLY A 40 2.46 -4.99 12.55
CA GLY A 40 3.58 -5.64 11.88
C GLY A 40 4.62 -6.16 12.87
N TRP A 41 5.86 -6.21 12.41
CA TRP A 41 7.03 -6.60 13.20
C TRP A 41 8.26 -5.81 12.77
N GLY A 42 9.34 -5.89 13.55
CA GLY A 42 10.54 -5.08 13.31
C GLY A 42 10.21 -3.59 13.39
N ALA A 43 10.64 -2.82 12.40
CA ALA A 43 10.34 -1.38 12.29
C ALA A 43 8.84 -1.08 12.11
N ALA A 44 8.04 -2.07 11.68
CA ALA A 44 6.60 -1.96 11.48
C ALA A 44 5.74 -2.37 12.69
N ALA A 45 6.34 -2.61 13.87
CA ALA A 45 5.63 -3.22 15.01
C ALA A 45 4.43 -2.42 15.55
N ASP A 46 4.43 -1.10 15.38
CA ASP A 46 3.35 -0.21 15.82
C ASP A 46 2.34 0.14 14.71
N PHE A 47 2.53 -0.41 13.50
CA PHE A 47 1.76 -0.08 12.32
C PHE A 47 1.10 -1.31 11.69
N PRO A 48 -0.03 -1.16 10.99
CA PRO A 48 -0.64 -2.27 10.28
C PRO A 48 0.26 -2.75 9.15
N GLY A 49 0.17 -4.02 8.81
CA GLY A 49 0.94 -4.59 7.72
C GLY A 49 0.21 -5.70 6.99
N ILE A 50 0.66 -6.00 5.78
CA ILE A 50 0.10 -7.09 4.97
C ILE A 50 1.21 -8.04 4.54
N VAL A 51 0.89 -9.32 4.44
CA VAL A 51 1.68 -10.30 3.69
C VAL A 51 0.87 -10.76 2.50
N LEU A 52 1.36 -10.54 1.29
CA LEU A 52 0.65 -10.91 0.06
C LEU A 52 0.53 -12.43 -0.07
N GLN A 53 -0.64 -12.91 -0.48
CA GLN A 53 -0.91 -14.32 -0.67
C GLN A 53 -1.98 -14.51 -1.74
N GLN A 54 -1.66 -15.20 -2.84
CA GLN A 54 -2.57 -15.39 -3.98
C GLN A 54 -3.92 -15.99 -3.59
N ASN A 55 -3.92 -16.94 -2.64
CA ASN A 55 -5.12 -17.61 -2.14
C ASN A 55 -5.58 -17.06 -0.78
N GLY A 56 -5.06 -15.90 -0.37
CA GLY A 56 -5.42 -15.23 0.88
C GLY A 56 -6.78 -14.54 0.84
N PRO A 57 -7.27 -14.04 1.99
CA PRO A 57 -8.46 -13.21 2.06
C PRO A 57 -8.24 -11.89 1.32
N GLN A 58 -9.34 -11.23 0.96
CA GLN A 58 -9.28 -9.89 0.38
C GLN A 58 -9.03 -8.85 1.47
N VAL A 59 -8.04 -8.00 1.25
CA VAL A 59 -7.73 -6.86 2.09
C VAL A 59 -8.18 -5.60 1.36
N PRO A 60 -9.18 -4.86 1.87
CA PRO A 60 -9.65 -3.62 1.25
C PRO A 60 -8.62 -2.51 1.43
N GLY A 61 -8.60 -1.58 0.48
CA GLY A 61 -7.72 -0.42 0.50
C GLY A 61 -8.02 0.54 -0.63
N TYR A 62 -7.06 1.40 -0.93
CA TYR A 62 -7.16 2.37 -2.02
C TYR A 62 -5.92 2.33 -2.90
N LEU A 63 -6.13 2.46 -4.21
CA LEU A 63 -5.11 2.79 -5.19
C LEU A 63 -4.96 4.31 -5.23
N PHE A 64 -3.78 4.78 -4.85
CA PHE A 64 -3.33 6.12 -5.15
C PHE A 64 -2.65 6.14 -6.52
N ILE A 65 -3.13 6.99 -7.42
CA ILE A 65 -2.69 7.09 -8.81
C ILE A 65 -2.13 8.48 -9.04
N SER A 66 -0.84 8.58 -9.41
CA SER A 66 -0.20 9.86 -9.70
C SER A 66 0.93 9.73 -10.72
N GLU A 67 1.20 10.80 -11.46
CA GLU A 67 2.41 10.94 -12.27
C GLU A 67 3.63 11.35 -11.45
N GLN A 68 3.41 12.01 -10.31
CA GLN A 68 4.47 12.51 -9.43
C GLN A 68 4.97 11.45 -8.43
N LEU A 69 4.44 10.24 -8.48
CA LEU A 69 4.76 9.18 -7.54
C LEU A 69 6.20 8.66 -7.70
N GLU A 70 6.72 8.64 -8.93
CA GLU A 70 8.05 8.10 -9.24
C GLU A 70 9.21 8.87 -8.61
N PRO A 71 9.23 10.22 -8.66
CA PRO A 71 10.19 11.03 -7.90
C PRO A 71 10.13 10.83 -6.38
N HIS A 72 8.98 10.46 -5.82
CA HIS A 72 8.77 10.34 -4.38
C HIS A 72 9.05 8.93 -3.84
N TRP A 73 9.43 7.99 -4.71
CA TRP A 73 9.74 6.62 -4.30
C TRP A 73 10.82 6.50 -3.23
N PRO A 74 11.98 7.19 -3.32
CA PRO A 74 12.99 7.10 -2.27
C PRO A 74 12.48 7.58 -0.91
N MET A 75 11.71 8.67 -0.88
CA MET A 75 11.11 9.20 0.35
C MET A 75 10.10 8.23 0.97
N LEU A 76 9.26 7.60 0.14
CA LEU A 76 8.30 6.60 0.61
C LEU A 76 8.99 5.31 1.09
N ASP A 77 10.06 4.89 0.41
CA ASP A 77 10.85 3.71 0.81
C ASP A 77 11.60 3.94 2.14
N GLU A 78 12.09 5.17 2.38
CA GLU A 78 12.69 5.56 3.67
C GLU A 78 11.64 5.67 4.77
N PHE A 79 10.45 6.18 4.47
CA PHE A 79 9.36 6.31 5.43
C PHE A 79 8.79 4.96 5.86
N GLU A 80 8.60 4.03 4.91
CA GLU A 80 8.07 2.68 5.15
C GLU A 80 9.22 1.69 5.48
N GLU A 81 10.18 2.12 6.31
CA GLU A 81 11.24 1.26 6.81
C GLU A 81 10.62 0.04 7.54
N GLY A 82 11.02 -1.17 7.15
CA GLY A 82 10.43 -2.43 7.65
C GLY A 82 9.40 -3.06 6.72
N TYR A 83 9.11 -2.43 5.58
CA TYR A 83 8.28 -2.98 4.53
C TYR A 83 9.07 -3.12 3.21
N ASP A 84 8.70 -4.10 2.40
CA ASP A 84 9.21 -4.26 1.05
C ASP A 84 8.20 -3.74 0.03
N ARG A 85 8.64 -2.81 -0.83
CA ARG A 85 7.83 -2.38 -1.97
C ARG A 85 7.84 -3.44 -3.06
N VAL A 86 6.69 -4.06 -3.30
CA VAL A 86 6.51 -5.10 -4.32
C VAL A 86 5.36 -4.78 -5.25
N ALA A 87 5.37 -5.38 -6.44
CA ALA A 87 4.24 -5.28 -7.37
C ALA A 87 3.12 -6.23 -6.94
N VAL A 88 1.87 -5.78 -7.08
CA VAL A 88 0.66 -6.55 -6.75
C VAL A 88 -0.45 -6.25 -7.74
N ASP A 89 -1.32 -7.22 -7.98
CA ASP A 89 -2.56 -7.02 -8.71
C ASP A 89 -3.69 -6.63 -7.75
N VAL A 90 -4.26 -5.46 -8.00
CA VAL A 90 -5.38 -4.92 -7.23
C VAL A 90 -6.66 -5.12 -8.03
N THR A 91 -7.68 -5.66 -7.37
CA THR A 91 -9.03 -5.75 -7.92
C THR A 91 -9.81 -4.51 -7.50
N THR A 92 -10.21 -3.67 -8.46
CA THR A 92 -11.02 -2.47 -8.20
C THR A 92 -12.46 -2.84 -7.86
N SER A 93 -13.24 -1.89 -7.33
CA SER A 93 -14.68 -2.08 -7.07
C SER A 93 -15.47 -2.58 -8.28
N ASP A 94 -15.02 -2.22 -9.47
CA ASP A 94 -15.69 -2.50 -10.73
C ASP A 94 -15.26 -3.85 -11.33
N GLY A 95 -14.44 -4.62 -10.62
CA GLY A 95 -13.95 -5.94 -11.01
C GLY A 95 -12.73 -5.92 -11.95
N ASN A 96 -12.20 -4.74 -12.28
CA ASN A 96 -10.98 -4.63 -13.08
C ASN A 96 -9.75 -4.99 -12.24
N GLN A 97 -8.76 -5.63 -12.87
CA GLN A 97 -7.46 -5.84 -12.25
C GLN A 97 -6.43 -4.84 -12.77
N LEU A 98 -5.77 -4.16 -11.84
CA LEU A 98 -4.74 -3.17 -12.11
C LEU A 98 -3.48 -3.53 -11.33
N THR A 99 -2.32 -3.50 -11.99
CA THR A 99 -1.04 -3.64 -11.30
C THR A 99 -0.66 -2.34 -10.61
N ALA A 100 -0.25 -2.45 -9.35
CA ALA A 100 0.24 -1.37 -8.50
C ALA A 100 1.41 -1.81 -7.64
N TRP A 101 2.07 -0.87 -7.01
CA TRP A 101 3.03 -1.13 -5.94
C TRP A 101 2.31 -1.22 -4.60
N ILE A 102 2.85 -1.98 -3.65
CA ILE A 102 2.37 -2.06 -2.27
C ILE A 102 3.58 -2.26 -1.36
N TYR A 103 3.52 -1.69 -0.16
CA TYR A 103 4.46 -1.99 0.92
C TYR A 103 3.93 -3.19 1.70
N GLN A 104 4.59 -4.35 1.60
CA GLN A 104 4.24 -5.53 2.41
C GLN A 104 5.24 -5.71 3.55
N LEU A 105 4.84 -6.38 4.62
CA LEU A 105 5.77 -6.67 5.72
C LEU A 105 6.95 -7.51 5.21
N GLN A 106 8.16 -7.12 5.64
CA GLN A 106 9.36 -7.92 5.39
C GLN A 106 9.21 -9.32 6.01
N PRO A 107 9.84 -10.36 5.45
CA PRO A 107 9.82 -11.68 6.07
C PRO A 107 10.32 -11.62 7.52
N GLN A 108 9.67 -12.37 8.43
CA GLN A 108 10.21 -12.59 9.77
C GLN A 108 11.52 -13.38 9.63
N GLN A 109 12.62 -12.80 10.09
CA GLN A 109 13.93 -13.48 10.16
C GLN A 109 13.94 -14.55 11.25
#